data_AF-A0A6P6HKB4-F1
#
_entry.id   AF-A0A6P6HKB4-F1
#
_cell.length_a   1.000
_cell.length_b   1.000
_cell.length_c   1.000
_cell.angle_alpha   90.00
_cell.angle_beta   90.00
_cell.angle_gamma   90.00
#
_symmetry.space_group_name_H-M   'P 1'
#
loop_
_entity.id
_entity.type
_entity.pdbx_description
1 polymer ?
#
loop_
_entity_poly.entity_id
_entity_poly.type
_entity_poly.pdbx_seq_one_letter_code
_entity_poly.pdbx_strand_id
1 'polypeptide(L)' 'MVVVLSRASRSLSEGHPTAQHEKMLCDSWCIEAAARVRETMTALQSDPQQQELFRNFKSISTALVERGGVVTSNPLGF' A
#
# COMPACT_ATOMS: atom_id res chain seq x y z
N MET A 1 -1.95 -9.48 8.91
CA MET A 1 -1.63 -10.91 8.70
C MET A 1 -1.99 -11.75 9.91
N VAL A 2 -1.51 -11.41 11.12
CA VAL A 2 -1.66 -12.26 12.32
C VAL A 2 -3.09 -12.65 12.71
N VAL A 3 -4.10 -11.78 12.49
CA VAL A 3 -5.50 -12.10 12.79
C VAL A 3 -6.02 -13.28 11.95
N VAL A 4 -5.76 -13.28 10.64
CA VAL A 4 -6.20 -14.38 9.75
C VAL A 4 -5.37 -15.64 9.94
N LEU A 5 -4.07 -15.50 10.25
CA LEU A 5 -3.21 -16.62 10.62
C LEU A 5 -3.76 -17.34 11.87
N SER A 6 -4.06 -16.59 12.93
CA SER A 6 -4.62 -17.13 14.17
C SER A 6 -5.96 -17.83 13.94
N ARG A 7 -6.87 -17.18 13.20
CA ARG A 7 -8.19 -17.73 12.88
C ARG A 7 -8.11 -19.02 12.07
N ALA A 8 -7.40 -19.00 10.93
CA ALA A 8 -7.30 -20.17 10.05
C ALA A 8 -6.57 -21.33 10.73
N SER A 9 -5.53 -21.05 11.52
CA SER A 9 -4.83 -22.07 12.30
C SER A 9 -5.74 -22.74 13.31
N ARG A 10 -6.52 -21.96 14.09
CA ARG A 10 -7.51 -22.54 15.01
C ARG A 10 -8.55 -23.36 14.27
N SER A 11 -9.08 -22.86 13.16
CA SER A 11 -10.06 -23.57 12.34
C SER A 11 -9.53 -24.92 11.83
N LEU A 12 -8.25 -25.00 11.48
CA LEU A 12 -7.56 -26.24 11.10
C LEU A 12 -7.40 -27.19 12.30
N SER A 13 -6.99 -26.68 13.46
CA SER A 13 -6.83 -27.47 14.69
C SER A 13 -8.14 -28.05 15.21
N GLU A 14 -9.23 -27.29 15.12
CA GLU A 14 -10.57 -27.70 15.59
C GLU A 14 -11.36 -28.49 14.52
N GLY A 15 -10.82 -28.66 13.32
CA GLY A 15 -11.44 -29.44 12.25
C GLY A 15 -12.75 -28.84 11.72
N HIS A 16 -12.86 -27.51 11.68
CA HIS A 16 -14.08 -26.87 11.18
C HIS A 16 -14.33 -27.17 9.70
N PRO A 17 -15.60 -27.23 9.25
CA PRO A 17 -15.95 -27.51 7.86
C PRO A 17 -15.30 -26.56 6.84
N THR A 18 -15.01 -25.32 7.25
CA THR A 18 -14.44 -24.26 6.41
C THR A 18 -12.92 -24.16 6.47
N ALA A 19 -12.24 -25.01 7.26
CA ALA A 19 -10.83 -24.81 7.60
C ALA A 19 -9.88 -24.73 6.39
N GLN A 20 -10.10 -25.57 5.37
CA GLN A 20 -9.28 -25.55 4.16
C GLN A 20 -9.53 -24.30 3.30
N HIS A 21 -10.76 -23.81 3.26
CA HIS A 21 -11.06 -22.55 2.59
C HIS A 21 -10.46 -21.37 3.34
N GLU A 22 -10.53 -21.36 4.67
CA GLU A 22 -9.89 -20.32 5.51
C GLU A 22 -8.36 -20.33 5.38
N LYS A 23 -7.74 -21.51 5.25
CA LYS A 23 -6.32 -21.63 4.93
C LYS A 23 -5.99 -20.98 3.58
N MET A 24 -6.73 -21.33 2.52
CA MET A 24 -6.53 -20.73 1.19
C MET A 24 -6.62 -19.20 1.24
N LEU A 25 -7.63 -18.66 1.93
CA LEU A 25 -7.79 -17.21 2.11
C LEU A 25 -6.61 -16.60 2.88
N CYS A 26 -6.20 -17.24 3.98
CA CYS A 26 -5.09 -16.78 4.81
C CYS A 26 -3.77 -16.73 4.01
N ASP A 27 -3.47 -17.78 3.26
CA ASP A 27 -2.24 -17.89 2.47
C ASP A 27 -2.21 -16.84 1.35
N SER A 28 -3.28 -16.75 0.55
CA SER A 28 -3.39 -15.73 -0.51
C SER A 28 -3.26 -14.32 0.03
N TRP A 29 -3.93 -14.02 1.16
CA TRP A 29 -3.82 -12.72 1.80
C TRP A 29 -2.40 -12.43 2.31
N CYS A 30 -1.76 -13.41 2.95
CA CYS A 30 -0.45 -13.23 3.56
C CYS A 30 0.67 -13.04 2.53
N ILE A 31 0.61 -13.69 1.37
CA ILE A 31 1.54 -13.48 0.26
C ILE A 31 1.53 -12.01 -0.18
N GLU A 32 0.34 -11.51 -0.49
CA GLU A 32 0.11 -10.13 -0.93
C GLU A 32 0.47 -9.09 0.15
N ALA A 33 0.08 -9.36 1.41
CA ALA A 33 0.38 -8.46 2.52
C ALA A 33 1.89 -8.39 2.83
N ALA A 34 2.60 -9.52 2.77
CA ALA A 34 4.04 -9.56 2.97
C ALA A 34 4.80 -8.81 1.86
N ALA A 35 4.36 -8.95 0.61
CA ALA A 35 4.92 -8.20 -0.52
C ALA A 35 4.78 -6.68 -0.30
N ARG A 36 3.57 -6.20 0.05
CA ARG A 36 3.32 -4.78 0.34
C ARG A 36 4.19 -4.26 1.47
N VAL A 37 4.34 -5.00 2.57
CA VAL A 37 5.20 -4.59 3.69
C VAL A 37 6.65 -4.49 3.23
N ARG A 38 7.17 -5.51 2.54
CA ARG A 38 8.55 -5.50 2.04
C ARG A 38 8.80 -4.31 1.12
N GLU A 39 7.94 -4.09 0.13
CA GLU A 39 8.07 -3.00 -0.84
C GLU A 39 7.99 -1.64 -0.16
N THR A 40 7.01 -1.43 0.72
CA THR A 40 6.85 -0.16 1.45
C THR A 40 8.04 0.12 2.36
N MET A 41 8.51 -0.87 3.13
CA MET A 41 9.66 -0.67 4.01
C MET A 41 10.94 -0.39 3.22
N THR A 42 11.13 -1.09 2.08
CA THR A 42 12.27 -0.85 1.17
C THR A 42 12.24 0.58 0.63
N ALA A 43 11.06 1.03 0.17
CA ALA A 43 10.86 2.38 -0.33
C ALA A 43 11.14 3.44 0.75
N LEU A 44 10.71 3.21 2.00
CA LEU A 44 10.93 4.16 3.08
C LEU A 44 12.38 4.21 3.58
N GLN A 45 13.09 3.07 3.55
CA GLN A 45 14.41 2.97 4.18
C GLN A 45 15.57 3.17 3.21
N SER A 46 15.43 2.71 1.97
CA SER A 46 16.57 2.54 1.06
C SER A 46 16.36 3.09 -0.35
N ASP A 47 15.14 3.48 -0.74
CA ASP A 47 14.92 4.08 -2.05
C ASP A 47 15.37 5.55 -2.05
N PRO A 48 16.41 5.90 -2.83
CA PRO A 48 16.93 7.26 -2.87
C PRO A 48 15.92 8.26 -3.47
N GLN A 49 14.95 7.81 -4.28
CA GLN A 49 13.94 8.66 -4.90
C GLN A 49 12.82 9.05 -3.95
N GLN A 50 12.63 8.33 -2.84
CA GLN A 50 11.50 8.56 -1.93
C GLN A 50 11.48 9.97 -1.33
N GLN A 51 12.65 10.50 -0.98
CA GLN A 51 12.77 11.87 -0.47
C GLN A 51 12.47 12.91 -1.54
N GLU A 52 12.85 12.64 -2.79
CA GLU A 52 12.54 13.51 -3.93
C GLU A 52 11.03 13.55 -4.17
N LEU A 53 10.34 12.40 -4.13
CA LEU A 53 8.89 12.33 -4.26
C LEU A 53 8.18 13.18 -3.19
N PHE A 54 8.60 13.11 -1.93
CA PHE A 54 8.03 13.94 -0.86
C PHE A 54 8.27 15.44 -1.09
N ARG A 55 9.46 15.82 -1.55
CA ARG A 55 9.76 17.22 -1.90
C ARG A 55 8.89 17.68 -3.07
N ASN A 56 8.71 16.84 -4.08
CA ASN A 56 7.88 17.14 -5.24
C ASN A 56 6.41 17.29 -4.85
N PHE A 57 5.84 16.40 -4.03
CA PHE A 57 4.47 16.54 -3.54
C PHE A 57 4.25 17.85 -2.78
N LYS A 58 5.21 18.25 -1.94
CA LYS A 58 5.18 19.56 -1.28
C LYS A 58 5.20 20.70 -2.30
N SER A 59 6.16 20.72 -3.22
CA SER A 59 6.31 21.79 -4.21
C SER A 59 5.09 21.91 -5.13
N ILE A 60 4.51 20.79 -5.57
CA ILE A 60 3.29 20.75 -6.38
C ILE A 60 2.14 21.39 -5.59
N SER A 61 1.93 20.98 -4.34
CA SER A 61 0.87 21.54 -3.49
C SER A 61 1.05 23.04 -3.25
N THR A 62 2.28 23.48 -2.96
CA THR A 62 2.60 24.91 -2.78
C THR A 62 2.24 25.72 -4.04
N ALA A 63 2.65 25.27 -5.22
CA ALA A 63 2.36 25.98 -6.47
C ALA A 63 0.85 26.03 -6.80
N LEU A 64 0.12 24.95 -6.51
CA LEU A 64 -1.34 24.92 -6.68
C LEU A 64 -2.04 25.93 -5.76
N VAL A 65 -1.62 26.01 -4.49
CA VAL A 65 -2.19 26.94 -3.51
C VAL A 65 -1.87 28.39 -3.89
N GLU A 66 -0.64 28.68 -4.29
CA GLU A 66 -0.21 30.03 -4.73
C GLU A 66 -0.99 30.52 -5.96
N ARG A 67 -1.30 29.62 -6.90
CA ARG A 67 -2.10 29.94 -8.09
C ARG A 67 -3.60 30.00 -7.81
N GLY A 68 -4.08 29.33 -6.76
CA GLY A 68 -5.50 29.14 -6.47
C GLY A 68 -6.18 28.06 -7.32
N GLY A 69 -5.41 27.12 -7.86
CA GLY A 69 -5.91 26.08 -8.78
C GLY A 69 -4.80 25.44 -9.61
N VAL A 70 -5.17 24.76 -10.69
CA VAL A 70 -4.21 24.11 -11.61
C VAL A 70 -3.22 25.14 -12.16
N VAL A 71 -1.92 24.84 -12.05
CA VAL A 71 -0.84 25.77 -12.44
C VAL A 71 -0.66 25.83 -13.95
N THR A 72 -0.71 24.68 -14.62
CA THR A 72 -0.50 24.56 -16.06
C THR A 72 -1.73 25.02 -16.84
N SER A 73 -1.52 25.79 -17.90
CA SER A 73 -2.55 26.00 -18.91
C SER A 73 -2.70 24.76 -19.79
N ASN A 74 -3.79 24.72 -20.55
CA ASN A 74 -3.92 23.76 -21.64
C ASN A 74 -2.86 24.04 -22.72
N PRO A 75 -2.54 23.08 -23.61
CA PRO A 75 -1.51 23.26 -24.63
C PRO A 75 -1.71 24.42 -25.63
N LEU A 76 -2.93 24.97 -25.77
CA LEU A 76 -3.22 26.12 -26.63
C LEU A 76 -2.86 27.46 -25.97
N GLY A 77 -2.69 27.48 -24.63
CA GLY A 77 -2.16 28.63 -23.91
C GLY A 77 -3.13 29.78 -23.66
N PHE A 78 -4.40 29.63 -24.03
CA PHE A 78 -5.47 30.58 -23.74
C PHE A 78 -6.78 29.85 -23.40
#